data_AF-A0A7Y2Y3I5-F1
#
_entry.id   AF-A0A7Y2Y3I5-F1
#
_cell.length_a   1.000
_cell.length_b   1.000
_cell.length_c   1.000
_cell.angle_alpha   90.00
_cell.angle_beta   90.00
_cell.angle_gamma   90.00
#
_symmetry.space_group_name_H-M   'P 1'
#
loop_
_entity.id
_entity.type
_entity.pdbx_description
1 polymer ?
#
loop_
_entity_poly.entity_id
_entity_poly.type
_entity_poly.pdbx_seq_one_letter_code
_entity_poly.pdbx_strand_id
1 'polypeptide(L)' 'MNNLIYNNKTLLIAISVLIIASGAILTYLQYNIEPWETVGGFLCGLGLGLLLIFISLKKPLD' A
#
# COMPACT_ATOMS: atom_id res chain seq x y z
N MET A 1 -2.94 18.04 -10.62
CA MET A 1 -2.99 16.59 -10.29
C MET A 1 -4.18 16.02 -11.02
N ASN A 2 -4.02 14.95 -11.82
CA ASN A 2 -5.09 14.47 -12.71
C ASN A 2 -6.37 14.17 -11.91
N ASN A 3 -7.51 14.76 -12.30
CA ASN A 3 -8.82 14.54 -11.64
C ASN A 3 -9.18 13.04 -11.53
N LEU A 4 -8.67 12.22 -12.46
CA LEU A 4 -8.78 10.76 -12.44
C LEU A 4 -8.15 10.10 -11.20
N ILE A 5 -7.01 10.61 -10.72
CA ILE A 5 -6.32 10.06 -9.54
C ILE A 5 -7.08 10.43 -8.28
N TYR A 6 -7.61 11.65 -8.20
CA TYR A 6 -8.40 12.10 -7.07
C TYR A 6 -9.76 11.38 -6.98
N ASN A 7 -10.47 11.21 -8.11
CA ASN A 7 -11.74 10.48 -8.12
C ASN A 7 -11.58 9.01 -7.70
N ASN A 8 -10.45 8.38 -8.05
CA ASN A 8 -10.14 7.00 -7.66
C ASN A 8 -9.34 6.89 -6.35
N LYS A 9 -9.20 7.96 -5.58
CA LYS A 9 -8.41 7.98 -4.34
C LYS A 9 -8.83 6.88 -3.36
N THR A 10 -10.12 6.64 -3.19
CA THR A 10 -10.64 5.57 -2.30
C THR A 10 -10.19 4.19 -2.77
N LEU A 11 -10.17 3.96 -4.09
CA LEU A 11 -9.70 2.71 -4.69
C LEU A 11 -8.19 2.54 -4.50
N LEU A 12 -7.41 3.61 -4.69
CA LEU A 12 -5.96 3.60 -4.47
C LEU A 12 -5.58 3.35 -3.00
N ILE A 13 -6.33 3.93 -2.06
CA ILE A 13 -6.20 3.64 -0.63
C ILE A 13 -6.54 2.17 -0.35
N ALA A 14 -7.63 1.64 -0.94
CA ALA A 14 -8.00 0.24 -0.76
C ALA A 14 -6.92 -0.72 -1.30
N ILE A 15 -6.33 -0.45 -2.48
CA ILE A 15 -5.21 -1.21 -3.01
C ILE A 15 -4.01 -1.19 -2.05
N SER A 16 -3.71 -0.02 -1.47
CA SER A 16 -2.60 0.13 -0.51
C SER A 16 -2.82 -0.73 0.73
N VAL A 17 -4.04 -0.76 1.27
CA VAL A 17 -4.41 -1.62 2.40
C VAL A 17 -4.30 -3.11 2.03
N LEU A 18 -4.71 -3.50 0.82
CA LEU A 18 -4.56 -4.89 0.34
C LEU A 18 -3.08 -5.31 0.20
N ILE A 19 -2.21 -4.40 -0.24
CA ILE A 19 -0.76 -4.65 -0.31
C ILE A 19 -0.18 -4.85 1.11
N ILE A 20 -0.59 -4.04 2.08
CA ILE A 20 -0.17 -4.20 3.48
C ILE A 20 -0.64 -5.56 4.02
N ALA A 21 -1.92 -5.90 3.82
CA ALA A 21 -2.49 -7.15 4.29
C ALA A 21 -1.79 -8.36 3.67
N SER A 22 -1.52 -8.34 2.37
CA SER A 22 -0.81 -9.43 1.69
C SER A 22 0.65 -9.55 2.16
N GLY A 23 1.36 -8.44 2.37
CA GLY A 23 2.69 -8.44 2.98
C GLY A 23 2.69 -9.04 4.39
N ALA A 24 1.72 -8.65 5.23
CA ALA A 24 1.58 -9.18 6.58
C ALA A 24 1.25 -10.68 6.60
N ILE A 25 0.35 -11.14 5.71
CA ILE A 25 0.03 -12.57 5.55
C ILE A 25 1.27 -13.34 5.09
N LEU A 26 2.03 -12.81 4.12
CA LEU A 26 3.24 -13.46 3.62
C LEU A 26 4.29 -13.60 4.73
N THR A 27 4.56 -12.53 5.47
CA THR A 27 5.50 -12.55 6.61
C THR A 27 5.03 -13.51 7.71
N TYR A 28 3.73 -13.59 7.98
CA TYR A 28 3.19 -14.52 8.98
C TYR A 28 3.35 -15.99 8.55
N LEU A 29 3.07 -16.31 7.27
CA LEU A 29 3.16 -17.68 6.75
C LEU A 29 4.60 -18.14 6.51
N GLN A 30 5.52 -17.21 6.24
CA GLN A 30 6.91 -17.48 5.87
C GLN A 30 7.89 -16.96 6.93
N TYR A 31 7.45 -16.93 8.19
CA TYR A 31 8.27 -16.45 9.30
C TYR A 31 9.55 -17.29 9.44
N ASN A 32 10.72 -16.65 9.51
CA ASN A 32 12.06 -17.27 9.46
C ASN A 32 12.41 -18.00 8.15
N ILE A 33 11.67 -17.77 7.07
CA ILE A 33 12.00 -18.30 5.74
C ILE A 33 12.47 -17.15 4.86
N GLU A 34 13.77 -16.98 4.78
CA GLU A 34 14.39 -16.07 3.82
C GLU A 34 14.28 -16.65 2.40
N PRO A 35 13.99 -15.84 1.36
CA PRO A 35 13.87 -14.38 1.35
C PRO A 35 12.44 -13.86 1.57
N TRP A 36 11.46 -14.75 1.78
CA TRP A 36 10.05 -14.41 1.75
C TRP A 36 9.63 -13.49 2.89
N GLU A 37 10.24 -13.63 4.06
CA GLU A 37 10.06 -12.70 5.17
C GLU A 37 10.44 -11.26 4.78
N THR A 38 11.58 -11.08 4.11
CA THR A 38 12.05 -9.78 3.60
C THR A 38 11.11 -9.23 2.54
N VAL A 39 10.62 -10.08 1.63
CA VAL A 39 9.63 -9.68 0.60
C VAL A 39 8.33 -9.22 1.25
N GLY A 40 7.86 -9.92 2.29
CA GLY A 40 6.66 -9.53 3.04
C GLY A 40 6.83 -8.22 3.79
N GLY A 41 7.99 -8.01 4.42
CA GLY A 41 8.35 -6.73 5.05
C GLY A 41 8.43 -5.58 4.03
N PHE A 42 9.01 -5.83 2.85
CA PHE A 42 9.05 -4.85 1.76
C PHE A 42 7.65 -4.50 1.25
N LEU A 43 6.78 -5.48 1.02
CA LEU A 43 5.38 -5.27 0.63
C LEU A 43 4.63 -4.43 1.67
N CYS A 44 4.82 -4.72 2.95
CA CYS A 44 4.22 -3.95 4.03
C CYS A 44 4.69 -2.49 4.02
N GLY A 45 6.00 -2.25 3.88
CA GLY A 45 6.58 -0.91 3.78
C GLY A 45 6.12 -0.13 2.55
N LEU A 46 6.06 -0.80 1.38
CA LEU A 46 5.57 -0.20 0.13
C LEU A 46 4.08 0.15 0.21
N GLY A 47 3.26 -0.73 0.77
CA GLY A 47 1.84 -0.49 1.00
C GLY A 47 1.60 0.69 1.95
N LEU A 48 2.39 0.80 3.03
CA LEU A 48 2.36 1.94 3.96
C LEU A 48 2.77 3.25 3.27
N GLY A 49 3.84 3.23 2.47
CA GLY A 49 4.29 4.41 1.71
C GLY A 49 3.23 4.92 0.75
N LEU A 50 2.61 4.01 -0.02
CA LEU A 50 1.50 4.34 -0.92
C LEU A 50 0.29 4.88 -0.16
N LEU A 51 -0.07 4.27 0.96
CA LEU A 51 -1.18 4.70 1.80
C LEU A 51 -1.00 6.16 2.27
N LEU A 52 0.20 6.49 2.75
CA LEU A 52 0.53 7.85 3.20
C LEU A 52 0.42 8.85 2.06
N ILE A 53 0.97 8.53 0.88
CA ILE A 53 0.89 9.39 -0.31
C ILE A 53 -0.58 9.64 -0.67
N PHE A 54 -1.41 8.59 -0.78
CA PHE A 54 -2.80 8.72 -1.20
C PHE A 54 -3.71 9.40 -0.17
N ILE A 55 -3.43 9.23 1.13
CA ILE A 55 -4.12 9.98 2.20
C ILE A 55 -3.75 11.47 2.13
N SER A 56 -2.48 11.80 1.88
CA SER A 56 -2.01 13.18 1.79
C SER A 56 -2.45 13.91 0.50
N LEU A 57 -3.05 13.21 -0.47
CA LEU A 57 -3.60 13.85 -1.67
C LEU A 57 -4.77 14.79 -1.31
N LYS A 58 -4.55 16.10 -1.55
CA LYS A 58 -5.58 17.13 -1.47
C LYS A 58 -6.42 17.20 -2.74
N LYS A 59 -7.64 17.69 -2.60
CA LYS A 59 -8.52 17.98 -3.74
C LYS A 59 -7.81 18.96 -4.68
N PRO A 60 -7.75 18.68 -6.00
CA PRO A 60 -7.27 19.67 -6.95
C PRO A 60 -8.17 20.90 -6.86
N LEU A 61 -7.58 22.10 -6.77
CA LEU A 61 -8.31 23.34 -7.00
C LEU A 61 -8.56 23.42 -8.51
N ASP A 62 -9.84 23.44 -8.88
CA ASP A 62 -10.33 23.65 -10.24
C ASP A 62 -9.83 24.98 -10.82
#